data_AF-A0AA90R877-F1
#
_entry.id   AF-A0AA90R877-F1
#
_cell.length_a   1.000
_cell.length_b   1.000
_cell.length_c   1.000
_cell.angle_alpha   90.00
_cell.angle_beta   90.00
_cell.angle_gamma   90.00
#
_symmetry.space_group_name_H-M   'P 1'
#
loop_
_entity.id
_entity.type
_entity.pdbx_description
1 polymer ?
#
loop_
_entity_poly.entity_id
_entity_poly.type
_entity_poly.pdbx_seq_one_letter_code
_entity_poly.pdbx_strand_id
1 'polypeptide(L)'
;MKKLISLLFAFLFYIILFPFTALILILGPIITVSDLSNVFKYEVPKLAFGLPALVLLGFILFLSMKVSSLKWIYKKFPVLLPFLQMGYLSFLALQIGLEFANLWADNNAYPKGVAIVLALLSFVVGRIFLSYWYYKYPISYKIHK
;
A
#
# COMPACT_ATOMS: atom_id res chain seq x y z
N MET A 1 -0.35 2.03 35.80
CA MET A 1 0.57 1.33 34.86
C MET A 1 -0.04 1.09 33.47
N LYS A 2 -1.18 0.38 33.32
CA LYS A 2 -1.79 0.10 32.00
C LYS A 2 -2.05 1.35 31.12
N LYS A 3 -2.54 2.45 31.73
CA LYS A 3 -2.76 3.73 31.02
C LYS A 3 -1.46 4.38 30.52
N LEU A 4 -0.39 4.32 31.32
CA LEU A 4 0.92 4.90 30.97
C LEU A 4 1.56 4.14 29.81
N ILE A 5 1.54 2.80 29.85
CA ILE A 5 2.04 1.95 28.77
C ILE A 5 1.25 2.18 27.47
N SER A 6 -0.08 2.27 27.55
CA SER A 6 -0.92 2.56 26.39
C SER A 6 -0.63 3.92 25.77
N LEU A 7 -0.29 4.92 26.57
CA LEU A 7 0.00 6.27 26.10
C LEU A 7 1.38 6.34 25.44
N LEU A 8 2.37 5.67 26.04
CA LEU A 8 3.72 5.57 25.50
C LEU A 8 3.74 4.79 24.17
N PHE A 9 2.97 3.69 24.09
CA PHE A 9 2.76 2.97 22.84
C PHE A 9 2.08 3.82 21.77
N ALA A 10 1.03 4.57 22.12
CA ALA A 10 0.35 5.45 21.18
C ALA A 10 1.29 6.57 20.68
N PHE A 11 2.10 7.14 21.56
CA PHE A 11 3.08 8.17 21.22
C PHE A 11 4.11 7.64 20.21
N LEU A 12 4.73 6.49 20.49
CA LEU A 12 5.71 5.87 19.62
C LEU A 12 5.09 5.48 18.26
N PHE A 13 3.86 4.95 18.28
CA PHE A 13 3.13 4.62 17.07
C PHE A 13 2.87 5.85 16.20
N TYR A 14 2.39 6.96 16.76
CA TYR A 14 1.98 8.13 15.97
C TYR A 14 3.13 9.04 15.54
N ILE A 15 4.26 9.03 16.24
CA ILE A 15 5.40 9.88 15.87
C ILE A 15 6.33 9.16 14.92
N ILE A 16 6.53 7.87 15.13
CA ILE A 16 7.49 7.10 14.35
C ILE A 16 6.73 6.29 13.30
N LEU A 17 5.97 5.28 13.71
CA LEU A 17 5.47 4.28 12.76
C LEU A 17 4.43 4.84 11.77
N PHE A 18 3.43 5.58 12.26
CA PHE A 18 2.30 6.01 11.46
C PHE A 18 2.67 7.03 10.36
N PRO A 19 3.46 8.08 10.60
CA PRO A 19 3.83 9.05 9.57
C PRO A 19 4.67 8.41 8.46
N PHE A 20 5.64 7.55 8.82
CA PHE A 20 6.42 6.79 7.85
C PHE A 20 5.52 5.86 7.04
N THR A 21 4.61 5.13 7.69
CA THR A 21 3.66 4.24 7.01
C THR A 21 2.80 5.05 6.04
N ALA A 22 2.19 6.15 6.49
CA ALA A 22 1.35 7.00 5.65
C ALA A 22 2.12 7.56 4.45
N LEU A 23 3.33 8.06 4.67
CA LEU A 23 4.20 8.59 3.62
C LEU A 23 4.55 7.52 2.58
N ILE A 24 4.93 6.32 3.02
CA ILE A 24 5.22 5.19 2.13
C ILE A 24 3.97 4.77 1.35
N LEU A 25 2.79 4.71 1.97
CA LEU A 25 1.56 4.33 1.28
C LEU A 25 1.10 5.35 0.23
N ILE A 26 1.48 6.62 0.39
CA ILE A 26 1.15 7.71 -0.55
C ILE A 26 2.18 7.77 -1.68
N LEU A 27 3.47 7.78 -1.34
CA LEU A 27 4.55 7.95 -2.32
C LEU A 27 4.96 6.63 -2.99
N GLY A 28 4.82 5.51 -2.30
CA GLY A 28 5.20 4.18 -2.79
C GLY A 28 4.62 3.82 -4.16
N PRO A 29 3.30 4.01 -4.41
CA PRO A 29 2.72 3.82 -5.74
C PRO A 29 3.42 4.66 -6.83
N ILE A 30 3.68 5.95 -6.54
CA ILE A 30 4.29 6.88 -7.51
C ILE A 30 5.70 6.44 -7.85
N ILE A 31 6.48 6.08 -6.82
CA ILE A 31 7.85 5.56 -6.98
C ILE A 31 7.82 4.26 -7.78
N THR A 32 6.90 3.35 -7.49
CA THR A 32 6.81 2.05 -8.18
C THR A 32 6.47 2.19 -9.66
N VAL A 33 5.64 3.17 -10.04
CA VAL A 33 5.36 3.47 -11.46
C VAL A 33 6.64 3.94 -12.17
N SER A 34 7.42 4.80 -11.51
CA SER A 34 8.73 5.22 -12.03
C SER A 34 9.68 4.03 -12.18
N ASP A 35 9.72 3.14 -11.18
CA ASP A 35 10.56 1.94 -11.21
C ASP A 35 10.15 0.99 -12.34
N LEU A 36 8.85 0.72 -12.52
CA LEU A 36 8.33 -0.08 -13.63
C LEU A 36 8.76 0.50 -14.98
N SER A 37 8.61 1.82 -15.17
CA SER A 37 9.07 2.50 -16.39
C SER A 37 10.57 2.32 -16.59
N ASN A 38 11.36 2.40 -15.51
CA ASN A 38 12.81 2.22 -15.57
C ASN A 38 13.19 0.79 -15.91
N VAL A 39 12.52 -0.22 -15.36
CA VAL A 39 12.79 -1.64 -15.67
C VAL A 39 12.57 -1.91 -17.16
N PHE A 40 11.46 -1.45 -17.74
CA PHE A 40 11.19 -1.69 -19.16
C PHE A 40 12.06 -0.88 -20.12
N LYS A 41 12.52 0.31 -19.69
CA LYS A 41 13.36 1.20 -20.50
C LYS A 41 14.83 0.79 -20.49
N TYR A 42 15.35 0.47 -19.32
CA TYR A 42 16.77 0.15 -19.13
C TYR A 42 17.05 -1.34 -19.12
N GLU A 43 16.01 -2.18 -19.06
CA GLU A 43 16.12 -3.65 -19.02
C GLU A 43 16.94 -4.16 -17.83
N VAL A 44 16.96 -3.37 -16.76
CA VAL A 44 17.66 -3.69 -15.51
C VAL A 44 16.61 -3.83 -14.40
N PRO A 45 16.69 -4.88 -13.57
CA PRO A 45 15.83 -5.04 -12.40
C PRO A 45 15.92 -3.82 -11.47
N LYS A 46 14.84 -3.56 -10.75
CA LYS A 46 14.85 -2.60 -9.64
C LYS A 46 14.63 -3.30 -8.32
N LEU A 47 15.32 -2.83 -7.30
CA LEU A 47 15.13 -3.33 -5.95
C LEU A 47 13.70 -3.02 -5.52
N ALA A 48 12.85 -4.04 -5.50
CA ALA A 48 11.48 -3.91 -5.07
C ALA A 48 11.45 -3.61 -3.57
N PHE A 49 10.53 -2.75 -3.13
CA PHE A 49 10.28 -2.55 -1.69
C PHE A 49 9.91 -3.88 -1.01
N GLY A 50 9.43 -4.83 -1.81
CA GLY A 50 9.22 -6.22 -1.45
C GLY A 50 7.82 -6.44 -0.88
N LEU A 51 7.16 -7.49 -1.36
CA LEU A 51 5.88 -7.94 -0.80
C LEU A 51 5.90 -8.13 0.73
N PRO A 52 6.99 -8.62 1.37
CA PRO A 52 7.06 -8.72 2.83
C PRO A 52 6.94 -7.37 3.55
N ALA A 53 7.54 -6.30 3.02
CA ALA A 53 7.43 -4.97 3.61
C ALA A 53 5.99 -4.44 3.51
N LEU A 54 5.29 -4.72 2.41
CA LEU A 54 3.86 -4.42 2.27
C LEU A 54 3.00 -5.19 3.26
N VAL A 55 3.32 -6.44 3.58
CA VAL A 55 2.60 -7.18 4.64
C VAL A 55 2.77 -6.48 5.99
N LEU A 56 3.98 -6.03 6.31
CA LEU A 56 4.26 -5.24 7.52
C LEU A 56 3.47 -3.91 7.54
N LEU A 57 3.45 -3.17 6.44
CA LEU A 57 2.68 -1.92 6.34
C LEU A 57 1.17 -2.18 6.50
N GLY A 58 0.65 -3.26 5.91
CA GLY A 58 -0.73 -3.69 6.07
C GLY A 58 -1.04 -4.05 7.53
N PHE A 59 -0.12 -4.71 8.22
CA PHE A 59 -0.25 -5.02 9.64
C PHE A 59 -0.26 -3.76 10.52
N ILE A 60 0.61 -2.78 10.25
CA ILE A 60 0.62 -1.49 10.95
C ILE A 60 -0.71 -0.75 10.73
N LEU A 61 -1.20 -0.72 9.49
CA LEU A 61 -2.51 -0.15 9.16
C LEU A 61 -3.64 -0.88 9.91
N PHE A 62 -3.59 -2.20 9.99
CA PHE A 62 -4.56 -2.99 10.76
C PHE A 62 -4.52 -2.66 12.27
N LEU A 63 -3.32 -2.58 12.87
CA LEU A 63 -3.16 -2.21 14.28
C LEU A 63 -3.73 -0.83 14.57
N SER A 64 -3.52 0.13 13.66
CA SER A 64 -4.07 1.49 13.80
C SER A 64 -5.61 1.50 13.90
N MET A 65 -6.28 0.54 13.24
CA MET A 65 -7.72 0.38 13.30
C MET A 65 -8.19 -0.47 14.46
N LYS A 66 -7.37 -1.41 14.96
CA LYS A 66 -7.81 -2.35 16.01
C LYS A 66 -7.67 -1.74 17.40
N VAL A 67 -6.58 -1.02 17.66
CA VAL A 67 -6.28 -0.46 18.99
C VAL A 67 -7.09 0.81 19.22
N SER A 68 -7.89 0.84 20.29
CA SER A 68 -8.81 1.95 20.57
C SER A 68 -8.10 3.30 20.75
N SER A 69 -6.92 3.33 21.35
CA SER A 69 -6.11 4.54 21.51
C SER A 69 -5.58 5.10 20.17
N LEU A 70 -5.48 4.26 19.13
CA LEU A 70 -4.99 4.62 17.79
C LEU A 70 -6.13 5.02 16.83
N LYS A 71 -7.39 4.96 17.26
CA LYS A 71 -8.53 5.33 16.40
C LYS A 71 -8.77 6.84 16.32
N TRP A 72 -8.19 7.62 17.22
CA TRP A 72 -8.51 9.04 17.37
C TRP A 72 -8.26 9.85 16.09
N ILE A 73 -7.16 9.58 15.37
CA ILE A 73 -6.84 10.30 14.14
C ILE A 73 -7.90 10.09 13.05
N TYR A 74 -8.48 8.90 12.99
CA TYR A 74 -9.53 8.56 12.03
C TYR A 74 -10.90 9.11 12.42
N LYS A 75 -11.12 9.40 13.71
CA LYS A 75 -12.30 10.17 14.13
C LYS A 75 -12.17 11.64 13.73
N LYS A 76 -10.97 12.21 13.83
CA LYS A 76 -10.69 13.60 13.43
C LYS A 76 -10.70 13.77 11.91
N PHE A 77 -10.15 12.78 11.18
CA PHE A 77 -10.08 12.75 9.73
C PHE A 77 -10.65 11.42 9.19
N PRO A 78 -11.98 11.30 9.05
CA PRO A 78 -12.64 10.06 8.61
C PRO A 78 -12.19 9.56 7.24
N VAL A 79 -11.80 10.48 6.36
CA VAL A 79 -11.34 10.19 4.99
C VAL A 79 -9.92 9.62 4.97
N LEU A 80 -9.12 9.85 6.02
CA LEU A 80 -7.72 9.41 6.07
C LEU A 80 -7.59 7.89 5.97
N LEU A 81 -8.45 7.14 6.66
CA LEU A 81 -8.39 5.68 6.64
C LEU A 81 -8.70 5.10 5.25
N PRO A 82 -9.83 5.44 4.60
CA PRO A 82 -10.09 5.05 3.21
C PRO A 82 -8.96 5.45 2.26
N PHE A 83 -8.41 6.65 2.42
CA PHE A 83 -7.31 7.13 1.58
C PHE A 83 -6.05 6.26 1.72
N LEU A 84 -5.65 5.94 2.96
CA LEU A 84 -4.52 5.03 3.22
C LEU A 84 -4.79 3.60 2.73
N GLN A 85 -6.03 3.13 2.81
CA GLN A 85 -6.44 1.82 2.26
C GLN A 85 -6.35 1.78 0.73
N MET A 86 -6.77 2.87 0.05
CA MET A 86 -6.60 3.01 -1.40
C MET A 86 -5.12 3.03 -1.78
N GLY A 87 -4.30 3.80 -1.07
CA GLY A 87 -2.85 3.84 -1.27
C GLY A 87 -2.21 2.48 -1.11
N TYR A 88 -2.55 1.76 -0.03
CA TYR A 88 -2.06 0.41 0.23
C TYR A 88 -2.38 -0.58 -0.88
N LEU A 89 -3.64 -0.68 -1.30
CA LEU A 89 -4.05 -1.62 -2.33
C LEU A 89 -3.45 -1.26 -3.69
N SER A 90 -3.35 0.02 -4.01
CA SER A 90 -2.69 0.49 -5.23
C SER A 90 -1.20 0.16 -5.22
N PHE A 91 -0.53 0.36 -4.08
CA PHE A 91 0.88 0.05 -3.92
C PHE A 91 1.12 -1.46 -4.05
N LEU A 92 0.27 -2.28 -3.45
CA LEU A 92 0.34 -3.75 -3.55
C LEU A 92 0.18 -4.24 -4.98
N ALA A 93 -0.82 -3.73 -5.71
CA ALA A 93 -1.04 -4.09 -7.11
C ALA A 93 0.15 -3.72 -8.01
N LEU A 94 0.77 -2.56 -7.77
CA LEU A 94 1.94 -2.09 -8.51
C LEU A 94 3.20 -2.89 -8.15
N GLN A 95 3.41 -3.23 -6.88
CA GLN A 95 4.55 -4.04 -6.46
C GLN A 95 4.48 -5.45 -7.07
N ILE A 96 3.30 -6.07 -7.14
CA ILE A 96 3.13 -7.33 -7.89
C ILE A 96 3.52 -7.16 -9.36
N GLY A 97 3.14 -6.03 -9.98
CA GLY A 97 3.52 -5.72 -11.36
C GLY A 97 5.04 -5.55 -11.52
N LEU A 98 5.69 -4.89 -10.56
CA LEU A 98 7.14 -4.72 -10.53
C LEU A 98 7.86 -6.05 -10.35
N GLU A 99 7.35 -6.96 -9.52
CA GLU A 99 7.91 -8.31 -9.38
C GLU A 99 7.86 -9.08 -10.72
N PHE A 100 6.77 -8.95 -11.47
CA PHE A 100 6.73 -9.53 -12.82
C PHE A 100 7.77 -8.88 -13.76
N ALA A 101 7.87 -7.55 -13.76
CA ALA A 101 8.88 -6.86 -14.56
C ALA A 101 10.32 -7.30 -14.19
N ASN A 102 10.61 -7.46 -12.90
CA ASN A 102 11.90 -7.91 -12.41
C ASN A 102 12.18 -9.38 -12.77
N LEU A 103 11.19 -10.28 -12.64
CA LEU A 103 11.36 -11.68 -13.03
C LEU A 103 11.72 -11.83 -14.51
N TRP A 104 11.17 -10.97 -15.36
CA TRP A 104 11.61 -10.87 -16.75
C TRP A 104 13.05 -10.34 -16.85
N ALA A 105 13.35 -9.19 -16.24
CA ALA A 105 14.64 -8.53 -16.39
C ALA A 105 15.82 -9.34 -15.81
N ASP A 106 15.62 -10.03 -14.69
CA ASP A 106 16.66 -10.82 -14.01
C ASP A 106 16.84 -12.20 -14.60
N ASN A 107 15.73 -12.91 -14.80
CA ASN A 107 15.77 -14.35 -15.04
C ASN A 107 15.31 -14.74 -16.46
N ASN A 108 14.91 -13.76 -17.28
CA ASN A 108 14.26 -14.00 -18.57
C ASN A 108 13.11 -15.03 -18.46
N ALA A 109 12.36 -14.99 -17.37
CA ALA A 109 11.34 -16.00 -17.06
C ALA A 109 10.25 -16.11 -18.15
N TYR A 110 10.03 -15.04 -18.93
CA TYR A 110 9.10 -14.97 -20.05
C TYR A 110 9.47 -13.79 -20.97
N PRO A 111 8.90 -13.69 -22.19
CA PRO A 111 9.17 -12.55 -23.09
C PRO A 111 8.72 -11.20 -22.52
N LYS A 112 9.39 -10.11 -22.93
CA LYS A 112 9.10 -8.72 -22.51
C LYS A 112 7.63 -8.33 -22.66
N GLY A 113 6.99 -8.74 -23.77
CA GLY A 113 5.56 -8.47 -24.00
C GLY A 113 4.65 -9.10 -22.93
N VAL A 114 4.97 -10.33 -22.50
CA VAL A 114 4.25 -11.01 -21.42
C VAL A 114 4.44 -10.28 -20.10
N ALA A 115 5.67 -9.80 -19.81
CA ALA A 115 5.98 -9.02 -18.62
C ALA A 115 5.13 -7.74 -18.52
N ILE A 116 5.03 -7.00 -19.63
CA ILE A 116 4.23 -5.78 -19.72
C ILE A 116 2.75 -6.10 -19.49
N VAL A 117 2.23 -7.16 -20.12
CA VAL A 117 0.82 -7.57 -19.94
C VAL A 117 0.55 -7.97 -18.49
N LEU A 118 1.43 -8.74 -17.85
CA LEU A 118 1.28 -9.14 -16.45
C LEU A 118 1.32 -7.94 -15.49
N ALA A 119 2.23 -6.97 -15.72
CA ALA A 119 2.28 -5.74 -14.93
C ALA A 119 1.05 -4.86 -15.11
N LEU A 120 0.51 -4.77 -16.33
CA LEU A 120 -0.76 -4.06 -16.59
C LEU A 120 -1.94 -4.77 -15.95
N LEU A 121 -2.00 -6.10 -16.06
CA LEU A 121 -3.05 -6.91 -15.44
C LEU A 121 -3.05 -6.77 -13.92
N SER A 122 -1.89 -6.73 -13.27
CA SER A 122 -1.82 -6.54 -11.82
C SER A 122 -2.45 -5.21 -11.39
N PHE A 123 -2.16 -4.13 -12.12
CA PHE A 123 -2.79 -2.83 -11.89
C PHE A 123 -4.29 -2.84 -12.15
N VAL A 124 -4.74 -3.42 -13.28
CA VAL A 124 -6.16 -3.51 -13.64
C VAL A 124 -6.94 -4.30 -12.58
N VAL A 125 -6.43 -5.45 -12.14
CA VAL A 125 -7.04 -6.26 -11.09
C VAL A 125 -7.13 -5.47 -9.78
N GLY A 126 -6.06 -4.78 -9.39
CA GLY A 126 -6.06 -3.91 -8.21
C GLY A 126 -7.11 -2.80 -8.28
N ARG A 127 -7.28 -2.18 -9.46
CA ARG A 127 -8.30 -1.15 -9.71
C ARG A 127 -9.72 -1.70 -9.67
N ILE A 128 -9.98 -2.85 -10.31
CA ILE A 128 -11.28 -3.52 -10.27
C ILE A 128 -11.65 -3.87 -8.83
N PHE A 129 -10.71 -4.42 -8.06
CA PHE A 129 -10.91 -4.73 -6.65
C PHE A 129 -11.29 -3.49 -5.83
N LEU A 130 -10.55 -2.39 -5.99
CA LEU A 130 -10.86 -1.12 -5.33
C LEU A 130 -12.25 -0.59 -5.71
N SER A 131 -12.57 -0.57 -7.00
CA SER A 131 -13.89 -0.13 -7.49
C SER A 131 -15.02 -0.97 -6.92
N TYR A 132 -14.88 -2.30 -6.92
CA TYR A 132 -15.85 -3.21 -6.32
C TYR A 132 -15.99 -2.99 -4.81
N TRP A 133 -14.87 -2.83 -4.10
CA TRP A 133 -14.87 -2.62 -2.65
C TRP A 133 -15.61 -1.35 -2.25
N TYR A 134 -15.34 -0.23 -2.92
CA TYR A 134 -15.99 1.04 -2.61
C TYR A 134 -17.41 1.17 -3.19
N TYR A 135 -17.76 0.38 -4.20
CA TYR A 135 -19.15 0.19 -4.60
C TYR A 135 -19.96 -0.51 -3.49
N LYS A 136 -19.42 -1.58 -2.90
CA LYS A 136 -20.09 -2.34 -1.83
C LYS A 136 -20.05 -1.65 -0.47
N TYR A 137 -18.97 -0.94 -0.18
CA TYR A 137 -18.76 -0.21 1.09
C TYR A 137 -18.41 1.26 0.84
N PRO A 138 -19.38 2.09 0.42
CA PRO A 138 -19.17 3.52 0.17
C PRO A 138 -18.55 4.25 1.36
N ILE A 139 -17.64 5.17 1.05
CA ILE A 139 -16.95 5.99 2.05
C ILE A 139 -17.95 6.87 2.81
N SER A 140 -19.01 7.34 2.14
CA SER A 140 -20.08 8.16 2.72
C SER A 140 -20.75 7.51 3.93
N TYR A 141 -20.94 6.19 3.93
CA TYR A 141 -21.54 5.48 5.06
C TYR A 141 -20.66 5.43 6.32
N LYS A 142 -19.36 5.72 6.20
CA LYS A 142 -18.43 5.78 7.34
C LYS A 142 -18.21 7.19 7.88
N ILE A 143 -18.60 8.24 7.16
CA ILE A 143 -18.41 9.63 7.57
C ILE A 143 -19.55 10.12 8.49
N HIS A 144 -20.73 9.50 8.44
CA HIS A 144 -21.91 9.90 9.22
C HIS A 144 -22.12 9.14 10.54
N LYS A 145 -21.08 8.51 11.10
CA LYS A 145 -21.13 7.84 12.41
C LYS A 145 -20.09 8.36 13.38
#